data_AF-A0AAV5A973-F1
#
_entry.id   AF-A0AAV5A973-F1
#
_cell.length_a   1.000
_cell.length_b   1.000
_cell.length_c   1.000
_cell.angle_alpha   90.00
_cell.angle_beta   90.00
_cell.angle_gamma   90.00
#
_symmetry.space_group_name_H-M   'P 1'
#
loop_
_entity.id
_entity.type
_entity.pdbx_description
1 polymer ?
#
loop_
_entity_poly.entity_id
_entity_poly.type
_entity_poly.pdbx_seq_one_letter_code
_entity_poly.pdbx_strand_id
1 'polypeptide(L)'
;MSSNIFYDSELKQPIKFFIQKNLEEIVQLERNIIGNGGHVQSKIPLRGFVLIEPGSPEAIRLLNCWMSPQNPRRYFVPHTFVQECMTAGKVLPQVFRKEDGSSRKFLIHTSVCDGIILKLSGQIQHSGGEVVKDKESAEIIIADERWDGFERLSIYYSDAGTKNVEGISWIRRSITSGALNFTVIKKPNVGGRITGSKRTEFTSQDDNNLARYIATKLPYPNMRGRTGNNLYKDLCGKTELYPWATRHPWQSWRERYRNNIDRFNNLIATFLEVEPDLRKPDAKHRDSNSEGGIALSPPKVISRQEISPSNDDQASTTVKSSEDWGGCLWPIKIGTREPPSWGKHQKRPLENQEINETSKRARTNSDTKLDKSNGNPMKSIENQHNTTADGQIEYMEDEQLNETRSPSSAEEEYPYLGEETQEFLEASRQMLNRGLMFDEGYKPVLIQIATQYRFLLDEVEEEFQRLDGDLQATEVHFKEIREYISQKRLTK
;
A
#
# COMPACT_ATOMS: atom_id res chain seq x y z
N MET A 1 42.28 12.69 16.83
CA MET A 1 41.63 12.52 18.14
C MET A 1 40.97 11.15 18.14
N SER A 2 41.30 10.26 19.08
CA SER A 2 40.66 8.95 19.15
C SER A 2 39.21 9.13 19.59
N SER A 3 38.27 8.81 18.70
CA SER A 3 36.84 8.85 18.99
C SER A 3 36.47 7.62 19.82
N ASN A 4 36.07 7.80 21.08
CA ASN A 4 35.66 6.72 21.98
C ASN A 4 34.25 6.20 21.64
N ILE A 5 34.03 5.80 20.38
CA ILE A 5 32.73 5.36 19.86
C ILE A 5 32.27 4.10 20.59
N PHE A 6 33.17 3.15 20.84
CA PHE A 6 32.87 1.84 21.41
C PHE A 6 33.05 1.81 22.94
N TYR A 7 32.82 2.94 23.61
CA TYR A 7 32.85 3.03 25.06
C TYR A 7 31.44 3.21 25.61
N ASP A 8 31.03 2.31 26.50
CA ASP A 8 29.71 2.38 27.14
C ASP A 8 29.77 3.41 28.27
N SER A 9 29.14 4.57 28.06
CA SER A 9 29.10 5.65 29.02
C SER A 9 28.31 5.30 30.29
N GLU A 10 27.32 4.41 30.19
CA GLU A 10 26.49 4.02 31.34
C GLU A 10 27.26 3.07 32.26
N LEU A 11 27.95 2.08 31.67
CA LEU A 11 28.73 1.09 32.42
C LEU A 11 30.16 1.54 32.73
N LYS A 12 30.62 2.64 32.13
CA LYS A 12 32.02 3.13 32.20
C LYS A 12 33.03 2.04 31.81
N GLN A 13 32.70 1.25 30.80
CA GLN A 13 33.51 0.12 30.34
C GLN A 13 33.58 0.08 28.81
N PRO A 14 34.69 -0.42 28.24
CA PRO A 14 34.77 -0.65 26.81
C PRO A 14 33.77 -1.73 26.38
N ILE A 15 33.11 -1.53 25.24
CA ILE A 15 32.20 -2.51 24.66
C ILE A 15 33.02 -3.72 24.19
N LYS A 16 32.54 -4.91 24.53
CA LYS A 16 33.21 -6.18 24.20
C LYS A 16 32.79 -6.66 22.81
N PHE A 17 33.77 -7.05 22.01
CA PHE A 17 33.58 -7.61 20.68
C PHE A 17 34.18 -9.02 20.62
N PHE A 18 33.53 -9.91 19.89
CA PHE A 18 34.10 -11.16 19.42
C PHE A 18 34.07 -11.15 17.89
N ILE A 19 35.17 -11.56 17.27
CA ILE A 19 35.32 -11.58 15.81
C ILE A 19 35.37 -13.02 15.34
N GLN A 20 34.54 -13.38 14.35
CA GLN A 20 34.60 -14.68 13.70
C GLN A 20 35.98 -14.91 13.07
N LYS A 21 36.58 -16.08 13.32
CA LYS A 21 37.98 -16.39 12.96
C LYS A 21 38.28 -16.46 11.47
N ASN A 22 37.27 -16.60 10.62
CA ASN A 22 37.43 -16.81 9.17
C ASN A 22 37.18 -15.55 8.34
N LEU A 23 37.15 -14.37 8.97
CA LEU A 23 37.02 -13.10 8.27
C LEU A 23 38.38 -12.68 7.68
N GLU A 24 38.40 -12.18 6.45
CA GLU A 24 39.64 -11.73 5.79
C GLU A 24 40.26 -10.50 6.49
N GLU A 25 39.43 -9.62 7.05
CA GLU A 25 39.83 -8.32 7.58
C GLU A 25 40.00 -8.26 9.11
N ILE A 26 40.28 -9.40 9.78
CA ILE A 26 40.32 -9.47 11.26
C ILE A 26 41.27 -8.42 11.86
N VAL A 27 42.49 -8.32 11.34
CA VAL A 27 43.50 -7.39 11.86
C VAL A 27 43.04 -5.94 11.77
N GLN A 28 42.36 -5.57 10.68
CA GLN A 28 41.84 -4.21 10.49
C GLN A 28 40.65 -3.94 11.41
N LEU A 29 39.74 -4.91 11.58
CA LEU A 29 38.62 -4.82 12.51
C LEU A 29 39.11 -4.67 13.96
N GLU A 30 40.08 -5.46 14.40
CA GLU A 30 40.66 -5.36 15.73
C GLU A 30 41.26 -3.97 15.99
N ARG A 31 42.05 -3.48 15.02
CA ARG A 31 42.63 -2.14 15.09
C ARG A 31 41.56 -1.06 15.17
N ASN A 32 40.51 -1.16 14.35
CA ASN A 32 39.40 -0.21 14.33
C ASN A 32 38.61 -0.21 15.66
N ILE A 33 38.33 -1.39 16.22
CA ILE A 33 37.60 -1.53 17.49
C ILE A 33 38.43 -0.95 18.65
N ILE A 34 39.69 -1.36 18.78
CA ILE A 34 40.57 -0.92 19.86
C ILE A 34 40.87 0.58 19.74
N GLY A 35 41.13 1.07 18.52
CA GLY A 35 41.38 2.48 18.24
C GLY A 35 40.21 3.41 18.58
N ASN A 36 38.98 2.87 18.58
CA ASN A 36 37.76 3.59 18.95
C ASN A 36 37.24 3.23 20.36
N GLY A 37 38.10 2.70 21.24
CA GLY A 37 37.79 2.50 22.67
C GLY A 37 37.04 1.21 23.02
N GLY A 38 36.93 0.26 22.08
CA GLY A 38 36.35 -1.06 22.31
C GLY A 38 37.37 -2.09 22.79
N HIS A 39 36.90 -3.29 23.12
CA HIS A 39 37.74 -4.40 23.57
C HIS A 39 37.40 -5.70 22.84
N VAL A 40 38.38 -6.29 22.17
CA VAL A 40 38.21 -7.57 21.46
C VAL A 40 38.55 -8.74 22.38
N GLN A 41 37.68 -9.74 22.43
CA GLN A 41 37.80 -10.94 23.25
C GLN A 41 37.92 -12.19 22.39
N SER A 42 38.75 -13.13 22.84
CA SER A 42 38.91 -14.45 22.21
C SER A 42 37.74 -15.41 22.47
N LYS A 43 36.88 -15.09 23.44
CA LYS A 43 35.67 -15.84 23.80
C LYS A 43 34.44 -14.97 23.57
N ILE A 44 33.32 -15.61 23.22
CA ILE A 44 32.07 -14.92 22.96
C ILE A 44 31.60 -14.20 24.23
N PRO A 45 31.40 -12.88 24.21
CA PRO A 45 31.03 -12.13 25.39
C PRO A 45 29.58 -12.44 25.83
N LEU A 46 29.31 -12.30 27.13
CA LEU A 46 27.94 -12.34 27.67
C LEU A 46 27.14 -11.09 27.29
N ARG A 47 27.83 -9.94 27.14
CA ARG A 47 27.27 -8.65 26.74
C ARG A 47 28.21 -7.98 25.74
N GLY A 48 27.68 -7.51 24.62
CA GLY A 48 28.47 -6.90 23.55
C GLY A 48 28.10 -7.44 22.17
N PHE A 49 29.02 -7.32 21.23
CA PHE A 49 28.81 -7.64 19.82
C PHE A 49 29.62 -8.85 19.37
N VAL A 50 29.01 -9.65 18.50
CA VAL A 50 29.62 -10.79 17.82
C VAL A 50 29.61 -10.45 16.33
N LEU A 51 30.78 -10.15 15.78
CA LEU A 51 30.95 -9.81 14.36
C LEU A 51 31.00 -11.09 13.55
N ILE A 52 30.06 -11.21 12.61
CA ILE A 52 29.89 -12.38 11.76
C ILE A 52 29.93 -12.01 10.28
N GLU A 53 30.26 -13.00 9.44
CA GLU A 53 30.01 -12.94 8.01
C GLU A 53 28.61 -13.50 7.73
N PRO A 54 27.64 -12.66 7.30
CA PRO A 54 26.28 -13.13 7.03
C PRO A 54 26.26 -14.29 6.02
N GLY A 55 25.52 -15.34 6.31
CA GLY A 55 25.39 -16.53 5.44
C GLY A 55 26.55 -17.54 5.54
N SER A 56 27.66 -17.20 6.19
CA SER A 56 28.75 -18.17 6.39
C SER A 56 28.30 -19.34 7.30
N PRO A 57 28.79 -20.58 7.07
CA PRO A 57 28.45 -21.73 7.91
C PRO A 57 28.79 -21.53 9.38
N GLU A 58 29.89 -20.83 9.66
CA GLU A 58 30.34 -20.50 11.00
C GLU A 58 29.41 -19.48 11.67
N ALA A 59 28.91 -18.47 10.94
CA ALA A 59 27.89 -17.56 11.47
C ALA A 59 26.62 -18.30 11.85
N ILE A 60 26.15 -19.22 11.00
CA ILE A 60 24.98 -20.07 11.29
C ILE A 60 25.22 -20.90 12.56
N ARG A 61 26.41 -21.52 12.68
CA ARG A 61 26.81 -22.29 13.86
C ARG A 61 26.81 -21.42 15.12
N LEU A 62 27.38 -20.22 15.05
CA LEU A 62 27.43 -19.27 16.16
C LEU A 62 26.03 -18.83 16.60
N LEU A 63 25.15 -18.52 15.65
CA LEU A 63 23.75 -18.18 15.93
C LEU A 63 23.05 -19.34 16.62
N ASN A 64 23.14 -20.56 16.09
CA ASN A 64 22.49 -21.74 16.67
C ASN A 64 22.99 -22.10 18.07
N CYS A 65 24.29 -21.95 18.34
CA CYS A 65 24.87 -22.29 19.65
C CYS A 65 24.67 -21.20 20.71
N TRP A 66 24.53 -19.93 20.32
CA TRP A 66 24.67 -18.80 21.25
C TRP A 66 23.53 -17.78 21.19
N MET A 67 22.56 -17.95 20.30
CA MET A 67 21.29 -17.22 20.34
C MET A 67 20.38 -17.88 21.38
N SER A 68 20.52 -17.43 22.62
CA SER A 68 19.70 -17.88 23.73
C SER A 68 18.95 -16.67 24.32
N PRO A 69 17.62 -16.80 24.59
CA PRO A 69 16.82 -15.71 25.15
C PRO A 69 17.35 -15.19 26.50
N GLN A 70 18.15 -16.00 27.19
CA GLN A 70 18.74 -15.65 28.49
C GLN A 70 19.83 -14.55 28.38
N ASN A 71 20.32 -14.24 27.17
CA ASN A 71 21.38 -13.25 26.96
C ASN A 71 20.94 -12.14 25.97
N PRO A 72 19.96 -11.29 26.32
CA PRO A 72 19.39 -10.29 25.41
C PRO A 72 20.39 -9.19 24.99
N ARG A 73 21.45 -8.99 25.78
CA ARG A 73 22.49 -7.98 25.54
C ARG A 73 23.66 -8.48 24.69
N ARG A 74 23.52 -9.64 24.05
CA ARG A 74 24.44 -10.14 23.03
C ARG A 74 23.84 -9.86 21.66
N TYR A 75 24.60 -9.20 20.80
CA TYR A 75 24.16 -8.79 19.47
C TYR A 75 25.03 -9.46 18.42
N PHE A 76 24.40 -10.16 17.47
CA PHE A 76 25.08 -10.69 16.29
C PHE A 76 24.89 -9.69 15.17
N VAL A 77 26.00 -9.17 14.64
CA VAL A 77 25.98 -8.12 13.63
C VAL A 77 26.97 -8.43 12.51
N PRO A 78 26.73 -7.97 11.27
CA PRO A 78 27.70 -8.12 10.19
C PRO A 78 29.05 -7.49 10.54
N HIS A 79 30.16 -8.02 10.00
CA HIS A 79 31.50 -7.45 10.22
C HIS A 79 31.60 -5.98 9.78
N THR A 80 30.82 -5.56 8.77
CA THR A 80 30.71 -4.18 8.30
C THR A 80 30.11 -3.20 9.32
N PHE A 81 29.50 -3.71 10.41
CA PHE A 81 28.92 -2.91 11.49
C PHE A 81 29.92 -1.91 12.11
N VAL A 82 31.18 -2.32 12.27
CA VAL A 82 32.22 -1.47 12.88
C VAL A 82 32.45 -0.23 12.03
N GLN A 83 32.56 -0.41 10.71
CA GLN A 83 32.78 0.69 9.78
C GLN A 83 31.57 1.64 9.75
N GLU A 84 30.35 1.10 9.78
CA GLU A 84 29.15 1.93 9.81
C GLU A 84 29.01 2.72 11.12
N CYS A 85 29.39 2.15 12.26
CA CYS A 85 29.44 2.89 13.53
C CYS A 85 30.48 4.02 13.49
N MET A 86 31.63 3.79 12.84
CA MET A 86 32.66 4.80 12.65
C MET A 86 32.16 5.94 11.75
N THR A 87 31.53 5.62 10.63
CA THR A 87 30.90 6.60 9.72
C THR A 87 29.81 7.39 10.42
N ALA A 88 29.00 6.75 11.27
CA ALA A 88 27.94 7.40 12.05
C ALA A 88 28.47 8.20 13.25
N GLY A 89 29.72 7.97 13.67
CA GLY A 89 30.32 8.56 14.87
C GLY A 89 29.69 8.09 16.19
N LYS A 90 28.89 7.02 16.17
CA LYS A 90 28.18 6.45 17.33
C LYS A 90 27.88 4.97 17.10
N VAL A 91 27.69 4.21 18.19
CA VAL A 91 27.21 2.82 18.09
C VAL A 91 25.77 2.82 17.59
N LEU A 92 25.51 2.06 16.53
CA LEU A 92 24.17 1.95 15.96
C LEU A 92 23.25 1.15 16.90
N PRO A 93 22.05 1.66 17.21
CA PRO A 93 21.14 1.00 18.12
C PRO A 93 20.52 -0.24 17.48
N GLN A 94 20.33 -1.28 18.31
CA GLN A 94 19.80 -2.58 17.90
C GLN A 94 18.28 -2.60 17.96
N VAL A 95 17.65 -1.62 17.31
CA VAL A 95 16.20 -1.33 17.40
C VAL A 95 15.33 -2.40 16.74
N PHE A 96 15.88 -3.16 15.80
CA PHE A 96 15.13 -4.15 15.02
C PHE A 96 15.15 -5.55 15.63
N ARG A 97 15.53 -5.67 16.90
CA ARG A 97 15.42 -6.92 17.67
C ARG A 97 14.13 -6.96 18.47
N LYS A 98 13.63 -8.17 18.70
CA LYS A 98 12.54 -8.45 19.63
C LYS A 98 13.07 -8.57 21.06
N GLU A 99 12.15 -8.60 22.02
CA GLU A 99 12.46 -8.79 23.44
C GLU A 99 13.11 -10.14 23.73
N ASP A 100 12.82 -11.16 22.91
CA ASP A 100 13.42 -12.50 22.99
C ASP A 100 14.85 -12.56 22.41
N GLY A 101 15.33 -11.46 21.82
CA GLY A 101 16.62 -11.38 21.13
C GLY A 101 16.62 -11.87 19.68
N SER A 102 15.50 -12.36 19.15
CA SER A 102 15.41 -12.68 17.73
C SER A 102 15.36 -11.40 16.88
N SER A 103 15.86 -11.49 15.64
CA SER A 103 15.78 -10.40 14.67
C SER A 103 14.36 -10.30 14.12
N ARG A 104 13.88 -9.08 13.88
CA ARG A 104 12.64 -8.88 13.11
C ARG A 104 12.90 -9.10 11.63
N LYS A 105 11.93 -9.71 10.96
CA LYS A 105 12.01 -10.05 9.54
C LYS A 105 11.42 -8.95 8.67
N PHE A 106 12.22 -8.42 7.76
CA PHE A 106 11.88 -7.34 6.84
C PHE A 106 11.78 -7.86 5.41
N LEU A 107 10.71 -7.51 4.72
CA LEU A 107 10.61 -7.63 3.27
C LEU A 107 10.82 -6.24 2.66
N ILE A 108 11.78 -6.09 1.77
CA ILE A 108 11.90 -4.87 0.96
C ILE A 108 11.09 -5.08 -0.31
N HIS A 109 10.00 -4.33 -0.46
CA HIS A 109 9.10 -4.42 -1.60
C HIS A 109 9.78 -3.98 -2.89
N THR A 110 9.36 -4.55 -4.00
CA THR A 110 9.91 -4.32 -5.36
C THR A 110 9.71 -2.89 -5.87
N SER A 111 8.90 -2.09 -5.19
CA SER A 111 8.75 -0.65 -5.48
C SER A 111 9.99 0.18 -5.12
N VAL A 112 10.93 -0.38 -4.34
CA VAL A 112 12.19 0.29 -3.98
C VAL A 112 13.26 -0.02 -5.04
N CYS A 113 14.00 1.00 -5.49
CA CYS A 113 15.07 0.80 -6.48
C CYS A 113 16.26 -0.01 -5.92
N ASP A 114 16.84 -0.91 -6.73
CA ASP A 114 17.90 -1.86 -6.31
C ASP A 114 19.10 -1.23 -5.59
N GLY A 115 19.59 -0.07 -6.06
CA GLY A 115 20.68 0.65 -5.41
C GLY A 115 20.35 1.12 -3.99
N ILE A 116 19.07 1.37 -3.71
CA ILE A 116 18.58 1.70 -2.38
C ILE A 116 18.38 0.43 -1.54
N ILE A 117 17.97 -0.69 -2.15
CA ILE A 117 17.77 -1.98 -1.47
C ILE A 117 19.03 -2.43 -0.75
N LEU A 118 20.19 -2.41 -1.42
CA LEU A 118 21.47 -2.83 -0.81
C LEU A 118 21.80 -1.98 0.42
N LYS A 119 21.63 -0.66 0.32
CA LYS A 119 21.87 0.27 1.43
C LYS A 119 20.89 0.04 2.58
N LEU A 120 19.61 -0.15 2.29
CA LEU A 120 18.59 -0.43 3.31
C LEU A 120 18.82 -1.77 4.00
N SER A 121 19.21 -2.79 3.23
CA SER A 121 19.54 -4.11 3.77
C SER A 121 20.67 -4.03 4.79
N GLY A 122 21.75 -3.31 4.45
CA GLY A 122 22.83 -3.00 5.39
C GLY A 122 22.31 -2.32 6.66
N GLN A 123 21.59 -1.20 6.51
CA GLN A 123 21.04 -0.46 7.66
C GLN A 123 20.15 -1.32 8.57
N ILE A 124 19.30 -2.17 8.00
CA ILE A 124 18.44 -3.09 8.75
C ILE A 124 19.29 -4.11 9.50
N GLN A 125 20.24 -4.75 8.83
CA GLN A 125 21.11 -5.76 9.44
C GLN A 125 22.01 -5.18 10.53
N HIS A 126 22.58 -3.99 10.33
CA HIS A 126 23.40 -3.30 11.32
C HIS A 126 22.62 -2.91 12.58
N SER A 127 21.31 -2.68 12.45
CA SER A 127 20.41 -2.42 13.58
C SER A 127 19.69 -3.66 14.11
N GLY A 128 20.14 -4.86 13.74
CA GLY A 128 19.71 -6.13 14.31
C GLY A 128 18.46 -6.75 13.67
N GLY A 129 18.10 -6.31 12.46
CA GLY A 129 17.02 -6.90 11.66
C GLY A 129 17.54 -7.97 10.69
N GLU A 130 16.62 -8.75 10.13
CA GLU A 130 16.90 -9.73 9.08
C GLU A 130 16.08 -9.39 7.84
N VAL A 131 16.71 -9.35 6.67
CA VAL A 131 16.00 -9.13 5.40
C VAL A 131 15.67 -10.47 4.76
N VAL A 132 14.39 -10.70 4.53
CA VAL A 132 13.84 -11.92 3.91
C VAL A 132 13.29 -11.60 2.51
N LYS A 133 13.32 -12.59 1.63
CA LYS A 133 12.71 -12.50 0.29
C LYS A 133 11.23 -12.88 0.29
N ASP A 134 10.87 -13.73 1.25
CA ASP A 134 9.56 -14.34 1.37
C ASP A 134 8.59 -13.41 2.10
N LYS A 135 7.37 -13.33 1.60
CA LYS A 135 6.37 -12.36 2.04
C LYS A 135 5.64 -12.83 3.28
N GLU A 136 5.48 -14.13 3.42
CA GLU A 136 4.75 -14.81 4.48
C GLU A 136 5.51 -14.69 5.80
N SER A 137 6.83 -14.92 5.74
CA SER A 137 7.74 -14.85 6.89
C SER A 137 8.08 -13.42 7.35
N ALA A 138 7.78 -12.40 6.55
CA ALA A 138 8.04 -11.01 6.91
C ALA A 138 7.06 -10.49 7.98
N GLU A 139 7.59 -9.71 8.91
CA GLU A 139 6.80 -8.96 9.92
C GLU A 139 6.57 -7.51 9.49
N ILE A 140 7.57 -6.94 8.80
CA ILE A 140 7.58 -5.54 8.37
C ILE A 140 7.88 -5.51 6.87
N ILE A 141 7.04 -4.83 6.10
CA ILE A 141 7.21 -4.61 4.67
C ILE A 141 7.63 -3.16 4.47
N ILE A 142 8.75 -2.96 3.78
CA ILE A 142 9.29 -1.64 3.45
C ILE A 142 8.97 -1.35 1.99
N ALA A 143 8.23 -0.28 1.71
CA ALA A 143 7.86 0.12 0.36
C ALA A 143 8.21 1.60 0.10
N ASP A 144 8.34 1.98 -1.17
CA ASP A 144 8.47 3.40 -1.53
C ASP A 144 7.16 4.14 -1.24
N GLU A 145 7.23 5.23 -0.47
CA GLU A 145 6.10 6.10 -0.12
C GLU A 145 5.53 6.82 -1.34
N ARG A 146 6.35 7.00 -2.40
CA ARG A 146 5.95 7.66 -3.64
C ARG A 146 5.22 6.75 -4.61
N TRP A 147 5.15 5.45 -4.31
CA TRP A 147 4.46 4.48 -5.15
C TRP A 147 2.94 4.55 -4.92
N ASP A 148 2.16 4.71 -5.99
CA ASP A 148 0.69 4.86 -5.92
C ASP A 148 -0.02 3.69 -5.20
N GLY A 149 0.60 2.51 -5.16
CA GLY A 149 0.08 1.34 -4.46
C GLY A 149 0.37 1.31 -2.95
N PHE A 150 1.17 2.24 -2.41
CA PHE A 150 1.63 2.22 -1.02
C PHE A 150 0.46 2.23 -0.02
N GLU A 151 -0.50 3.14 -0.21
CA GLU A 151 -1.66 3.25 0.69
C GLU A 151 -2.53 2.00 0.64
N ARG A 152 -2.75 1.42 -0.55
CA ARG A 152 -3.52 0.19 -0.72
C ARG A 152 -2.84 -0.99 -0.03
N LEU A 153 -1.53 -1.12 -0.20
CA LEU A 153 -0.72 -2.15 0.46
C LEU A 153 -0.79 -2.01 1.97
N SER A 154 -0.68 -0.78 2.47
CA SER A 154 -0.76 -0.45 3.90
C SER A 154 -2.12 -0.83 4.49
N ILE A 155 -3.23 -0.47 3.83
CA ILE A 155 -4.59 -0.85 4.24
C ILE A 155 -4.77 -2.38 4.24
N TYR A 156 -4.32 -3.05 3.17
CA TYR A 156 -4.45 -4.51 3.03
C TYR A 156 -3.82 -5.27 4.21
N TYR A 157 -2.60 -4.88 4.62
CA TYR A 157 -1.93 -5.53 5.75
C TYR A 157 -2.41 -5.06 7.12
N SER A 158 -2.89 -3.82 7.23
CA SER A 158 -3.51 -3.31 8.45
C SER A 158 -4.74 -4.11 8.85
N ASP A 159 -5.57 -4.50 7.88
CA ASP A 159 -6.79 -5.27 8.13
C ASP A 159 -6.49 -6.71 8.54
N ALA A 160 -5.42 -7.30 8.00
CA ALA A 160 -4.95 -8.62 8.41
C ALA A 160 -4.34 -8.60 9.83
N GLY A 161 -3.82 -7.45 10.29
CA GLY A 161 -3.20 -7.29 11.62
C GLY A 161 -1.91 -8.09 11.84
N THR A 162 -1.37 -8.73 10.79
CA THR A 162 -0.21 -9.62 10.88
C THR A 162 1.11 -8.95 10.55
N LYS A 163 1.07 -7.86 9.76
CA LYS A 163 2.26 -7.23 9.18
C LYS A 163 2.11 -5.71 9.18
N ASN A 164 3.23 -5.01 9.36
CA ASN A 164 3.28 -3.55 9.25
C ASN A 164 3.88 -3.14 7.92
N VAL A 165 3.29 -2.15 7.24
CA VAL A 165 3.81 -1.59 5.99
C VAL A 165 4.33 -0.19 6.27
N GLU A 166 5.61 0.03 6.04
CA GLU A 166 6.31 1.28 6.35
C GLU A 166 7.09 1.82 5.15
N GLY A 167 7.33 3.12 5.17
CA GLY A 167 8.12 3.79 4.14
C GLY A 167 9.63 3.70 4.35
N ILE A 168 10.41 3.95 3.29
CA ILE A 168 11.88 4.00 3.35
C ILE A 168 12.39 4.96 4.44
N SER A 169 11.71 6.09 4.64
CA SER A 169 12.10 7.11 5.62
C SER A 169 11.93 6.63 7.07
N TRP A 170 11.06 5.65 7.30
CA TRP A 170 10.78 5.08 8.62
C TRP A 170 12.01 4.40 9.22
N ILE A 171 12.79 3.65 8.41
CA ILE A 171 14.00 2.96 8.88
C ILE A 171 14.97 3.97 9.50
N ARG A 172 15.24 5.06 8.80
CA ARG A 172 16.15 6.11 9.27
C ARG A 172 15.64 6.76 10.55
N ARG A 173 14.33 7.03 10.64
CA ARG A 173 13.71 7.56 11.86
C ARG A 173 13.87 6.59 13.03
N SER A 174 13.59 5.30 12.84
CA SER A 174 13.70 4.26 13.86
C SER A 174 15.13 4.09 14.38
N ILE A 175 16.13 4.09 13.49
CA ILE A 175 17.54 4.02 13.88
C ILE A 175 17.97 5.29 14.62
N THR A 176 17.52 6.45 14.17
CA THR A 176 17.88 7.74 14.79
C THR A 176 17.26 7.91 16.17
N SER A 177 15.98 7.53 16.32
CA SER A 177 15.24 7.63 17.57
C SER A 177 15.64 6.54 18.57
N GLY A 178 16.20 5.42 18.11
CA GLY A 178 16.42 4.26 18.95
C GLY A 178 15.13 3.51 19.31
N ALA A 179 14.00 3.78 18.63
CA ALA A 179 12.69 3.23 18.95
C ALA A 179 11.85 2.87 17.71
N LEU A 180 11.10 1.76 17.81
CA LEU A 180 10.18 1.31 16.77
C LEU A 180 8.81 2.00 16.91
N ASN A 181 8.65 3.13 16.24
CA ASN A 181 7.39 3.85 16.20
C ASN A 181 6.72 3.62 14.84
N PHE A 182 5.78 2.67 14.78
CA PHE A 182 5.02 2.39 13.56
C PHE A 182 4.11 3.56 13.18
N THR A 183 3.96 3.78 11.88
CA THR A 183 3.07 4.79 11.32
C THR A 183 1.63 4.34 11.54
N VAL A 184 0.87 5.13 12.30
CA VAL A 184 -0.55 4.85 12.53
C VAL A 184 -1.31 5.07 11.23
N ILE A 185 -1.78 3.98 10.63
CA ILE A 185 -2.62 4.00 9.43
C ILE A 185 -3.96 4.61 9.82
N LYS A 186 -4.22 5.83 9.35
CA LYS A 186 -5.53 6.45 9.47
C LYS A 186 -6.46 5.72 8.52
N LYS A 187 -7.16 4.68 9.01
CA LYS A 187 -8.21 4.04 8.22
C LYS A 187 -9.16 5.15 7.76
N PRO A 188 -9.35 5.35 6.44
CA PRO A 188 -10.35 6.31 5.97
C PRO A 188 -11.67 5.90 6.63
N ASN A 189 -12.40 6.87 7.17
CA ASN A 189 -13.66 6.60 7.88
C ASN A 189 -14.60 5.82 6.96
N VAL A 190 -14.61 4.50 7.15
CA VAL A 190 -15.34 3.54 6.35
C VAL A 190 -16.82 3.72 6.66
N GLY A 191 -17.47 4.59 5.89
CA GLY A 191 -18.92 4.62 5.74
C GLY A 191 -19.68 4.73 7.06
N GLY A 192 -19.62 5.90 7.67
CA GLY A 192 -20.44 6.23 8.82
C GLY A 192 -20.50 7.73 8.96
N ARG A 193 -21.69 8.28 9.10
CA ARG A 193 -21.80 9.70 9.40
C ARG A 193 -21.23 9.89 10.81
N ILE A 194 -20.25 10.78 10.97
CA ILE A 194 -19.76 11.18 12.29
C ILE A 194 -20.98 11.62 13.11
N THR A 195 -21.26 10.92 14.22
CA THR A 195 -22.35 11.24 15.13
C THR A 195 -22.23 12.72 15.54
N GLY A 196 -23.21 13.54 15.18
CA GLY A 196 -23.20 14.99 15.44
C GLY A 196 -22.86 15.88 14.23
N SER A 197 -22.31 15.35 13.14
CA SER A 197 -22.19 16.12 11.89
C SER A 197 -23.59 16.47 11.37
N LYS A 198 -23.89 17.70 10.95
CA LYS A 198 -25.20 18.08 10.37
C LYS A 198 -25.30 17.59 8.92
N ARG A 199 -26.51 17.28 8.42
CA ARG A 199 -26.66 16.86 7.01
C ARG A 199 -26.42 18.14 6.24
N THR A 200 -25.47 18.14 5.32
CA THR A 200 -25.46 19.15 4.28
C THR A 200 -26.80 19.01 3.56
N GLU A 201 -27.61 20.05 3.59
CA GLU A 201 -28.87 20.08 2.85
C GLU A 201 -28.58 20.48 1.41
N PHE A 202 -29.34 19.92 0.47
CA PHE A 202 -29.23 20.29 -0.94
C PHE A 202 -29.75 21.71 -1.12
N THR A 203 -28.92 22.56 -1.71
CA THR A 203 -29.31 23.92 -2.08
C THR A 203 -30.00 23.97 -3.44
N SER A 204 -30.71 25.05 -3.75
CA SER A 204 -31.25 25.26 -5.10
C SER A 204 -30.15 25.33 -6.16
N GLN A 205 -28.96 25.84 -5.79
CA GLN A 205 -27.80 25.86 -6.67
C GLN A 205 -27.29 24.45 -6.99
N ASP A 206 -27.27 23.56 -5.99
CA ASP A 206 -26.93 22.15 -6.15
C ASP A 206 -27.88 21.46 -7.15
N ASP A 207 -29.18 21.74 -7.06
CA ASP A 207 -30.18 21.22 -7.99
C ASP A 207 -29.97 21.77 -9.41
N ASN A 208 -29.70 23.07 -9.57
CA ASN A 208 -29.42 23.67 -10.88
C ASN A 208 -28.16 23.10 -11.54
N ASN A 209 -27.09 22.94 -10.75
CA ASN A 209 -25.84 22.38 -11.23
C ASN A 209 -26.01 20.91 -11.66
N LEU A 210 -26.74 20.11 -10.88
CA LEU A 210 -27.04 18.73 -11.23
C LEU A 210 -27.91 18.64 -12.49
N ALA A 211 -28.95 19.47 -12.61
CA ALA A 211 -29.78 19.52 -13.81
C ALA A 211 -28.96 19.88 -15.06
N ARG A 212 -28.09 20.89 -14.97
CA ARG A 212 -27.20 21.30 -16.07
C ARG A 212 -26.24 20.19 -16.48
N TYR A 213 -25.66 19.47 -15.51
CA TYR A 213 -24.79 18.33 -15.79
C TYR A 213 -25.55 17.20 -16.52
N ILE A 214 -26.74 16.85 -16.05
CA ILE A 214 -27.58 15.82 -16.70
C ILE A 214 -28.00 16.29 -18.09
N ALA A 215 -28.35 17.56 -18.29
CA ALA A 215 -28.70 18.12 -19.60
C ALA A 215 -27.52 18.01 -20.60
N THR A 216 -26.30 18.25 -20.13
CA THR A 216 -25.08 18.15 -20.95
C THR A 216 -24.77 16.72 -21.37
N LYS A 217 -24.99 15.73 -20.48
CA LYS A 217 -24.65 14.32 -20.76
C LYS A 217 -25.78 13.51 -21.38
N LEU A 218 -27.03 13.80 -21.04
CA LEU A 218 -28.22 13.05 -21.44
C LEU A 218 -29.38 14.02 -21.77
N PRO A 219 -29.30 14.74 -22.90
CA PRO A 219 -30.23 15.83 -23.22
C PRO A 219 -31.68 15.35 -23.39
N TYR A 220 -31.92 14.14 -23.90
CA TYR A 220 -33.29 13.68 -24.17
C TYR A 220 -33.91 12.90 -23.00
N PRO A 221 -35.19 13.14 -22.65
CA PRO A 221 -35.86 12.51 -21.51
C PRO A 221 -36.11 11.02 -21.68
N ASN A 222 -36.22 10.55 -22.92
CA ASN A 222 -36.39 9.15 -23.28
C ASN A 222 -35.06 8.36 -23.29
N MET A 223 -33.91 9.02 -23.14
CA MET A 223 -32.63 8.32 -23.05
C MET A 223 -32.55 7.56 -21.72
N ARG A 224 -32.53 6.23 -21.83
CA ARG A 224 -32.25 5.33 -20.70
C ARG A 224 -30.87 5.67 -20.14
N GLY A 225 -30.78 6.07 -18.87
CA GLY A 225 -29.48 6.35 -18.23
C GLY A 225 -29.48 7.44 -17.17
N ARG A 226 -30.49 8.34 -17.11
CA ARG A 226 -30.52 9.43 -16.13
C ARG A 226 -30.53 8.94 -14.66
N THR A 227 -31.00 7.72 -14.42
CA THR A 227 -31.00 7.05 -13.10
C THR A 227 -29.86 6.02 -12.92
N GLY A 228 -28.97 5.88 -13.90
CA GLY A 228 -27.85 4.94 -13.85
C GLY A 228 -26.73 5.39 -12.91
N ASN A 229 -26.12 4.45 -12.19
CA ASN A 229 -25.07 4.77 -11.21
C ASN A 229 -23.84 5.44 -11.83
N ASN A 230 -23.47 5.04 -13.05
CA ASN A 230 -22.26 5.51 -13.72
C ASN A 230 -22.29 7.03 -13.99
N LEU A 231 -23.46 7.61 -14.27
CA LEU A 231 -23.61 9.06 -14.48
C LEU A 231 -23.15 9.86 -13.25
N TYR A 232 -23.54 9.42 -12.05
CA TYR A 232 -23.24 10.09 -10.80
C TYR A 232 -21.85 9.74 -10.27
N LYS A 233 -21.35 8.52 -10.54
CA LYS A 233 -19.96 8.16 -10.27
C LYS A 233 -19.01 9.01 -11.12
N ASP A 234 -19.32 9.21 -12.40
CA ASP A 234 -18.55 10.09 -13.29
C ASP A 234 -18.58 11.55 -12.83
N LEU A 235 -19.75 12.04 -12.40
CA LEU A 235 -19.90 13.38 -11.80
C LEU A 235 -18.97 13.57 -10.59
N CYS A 236 -19.01 12.64 -9.64
CA CYS A 236 -18.18 12.71 -8.45
C CYS A 236 -16.69 12.37 -8.70
N GLY A 237 -16.36 11.69 -9.79
CA GLY A 237 -14.98 11.41 -10.20
C GLY A 237 -14.27 12.63 -10.80
N LYS A 238 -15.03 13.58 -11.37
CA LYS A 238 -14.52 14.80 -12.01
C LYS A 238 -14.58 16.00 -11.06
N THR A 239 -13.97 15.88 -9.89
CA THR A 239 -13.99 16.93 -8.84
C THR A 239 -13.35 18.24 -9.28
N GLU A 240 -12.38 18.20 -10.20
CA GLU A 240 -11.72 19.39 -10.75
C GLU A 240 -12.68 20.24 -11.60
N LEU A 241 -13.53 19.59 -12.41
CA LEU A 241 -14.52 20.27 -13.27
C LEU A 241 -15.79 20.63 -12.51
N TYR A 242 -16.17 19.80 -11.52
CA TYR A 242 -17.39 19.98 -10.74
C TYR A 242 -17.08 19.99 -9.23
N PRO A 243 -16.43 21.04 -8.68
CA PRO A 243 -16.09 21.10 -7.26
C PRO A 243 -17.31 20.93 -6.33
N TRP A 244 -18.47 21.43 -6.76
CA TRP A 244 -19.74 21.33 -6.03
C TRP A 244 -20.22 19.88 -5.85
N ALA A 245 -19.82 18.94 -6.72
CA ALA A 245 -20.22 17.54 -6.63
C ALA A 245 -19.67 16.85 -5.38
N THR A 246 -18.58 17.36 -4.78
CA THR A 246 -17.97 16.81 -3.57
C THR A 246 -18.80 17.02 -2.30
N ARG A 247 -19.80 17.93 -2.34
CA ARG A 247 -20.68 18.23 -1.19
C ARG A 247 -21.51 17.03 -0.74
N HIS A 248 -21.81 16.11 -1.67
CA HIS A 248 -22.62 14.93 -1.41
C HIS A 248 -22.04 13.71 -2.14
N PRO A 249 -22.18 12.49 -1.59
CA PRO A 249 -21.77 11.28 -2.29
C PRO A 249 -22.68 11.00 -3.49
N TRP A 250 -22.15 10.29 -4.50
CA TRP A 250 -22.87 10.00 -5.74
C TRP A 250 -24.24 9.33 -5.52
N GLN A 251 -24.37 8.50 -4.48
CA GLN A 251 -25.65 7.89 -4.11
C GLN A 251 -26.69 8.94 -3.71
N SER A 252 -26.28 9.97 -2.96
CA SER A 252 -27.19 11.05 -2.53
C SER A 252 -27.61 11.92 -3.71
N TRP A 253 -26.72 12.22 -4.65
CA TRP A 253 -27.08 12.92 -5.89
C TRP A 253 -28.08 12.13 -6.73
N ARG A 254 -27.85 10.83 -6.90
CA ARG A 254 -28.77 9.93 -7.61
C ARG A 254 -30.14 9.89 -6.94
N GLU A 255 -30.15 9.76 -5.61
CA GLU A 255 -31.39 9.73 -4.83
C GLU A 255 -32.14 11.06 -4.90
N ARG A 256 -31.40 12.19 -4.89
CA ARG A 256 -31.96 13.54 -5.05
C ARG A 256 -32.67 13.69 -6.39
N TYR A 257 -32.03 13.26 -7.49
CA TYR A 257 -32.68 13.24 -8.81
C TYR A 257 -33.89 12.31 -8.84
N ARG A 258 -33.73 11.07 -8.37
CA ARG A 258 -34.77 10.04 -8.39
C ARG A 258 -36.04 10.46 -7.63
N ASN A 259 -35.90 11.14 -6.51
CA ASN A 259 -37.03 11.58 -5.70
C ASN A 259 -37.66 12.89 -6.21
N ASN A 260 -37.04 13.58 -7.16
CA ASN A 260 -37.50 14.87 -7.70
C ASN A 260 -37.51 14.88 -9.23
N ILE A 261 -37.82 13.75 -9.87
CA ILE A 261 -37.68 13.58 -11.33
C ILE A 261 -38.40 14.67 -12.11
N ASP A 262 -39.65 15.00 -11.75
CA ASP A 262 -40.44 16.00 -12.48
C ASP A 262 -39.82 17.40 -12.41
N ARG A 263 -39.33 17.78 -11.22
CA ARG A 263 -38.65 19.05 -11.00
C ARG A 263 -37.35 19.14 -11.80
N PHE A 264 -36.55 18.07 -11.79
CA PHE A 264 -35.30 18.03 -12.56
C PHE A 264 -35.57 17.99 -14.06
N ASN A 265 -36.59 17.29 -14.54
CA ASN A 265 -36.96 17.29 -15.96
C ASN A 265 -37.36 18.69 -16.44
N ASN A 266 -38.09 19.45 -15.64
CA ASN A 266 -38.42 20.84 -15.95
C ASN A 266 -37.16 21.72 -16.01
N LEU A 267 -36.27 21.62 -15.02
CA LEU A 267 -35.00 22.37 -15.03
C LEU A 267 -34.12 22.00 -16.23
N ILE A 268 -34.02 20.70 -16.56
CA ILE A 268 -33.29 20.21 -17.73
C ILE A 268 -33.88 20.79 -19.02
N ALA A 269 -35.21 20.80 -19.16
CA ALA A 269 -35.89 21.40 -20.31
C ALA A 269 -35.55 22.90 -20.43
N THR A 270 -35.60 23.65 -19.32
CA THR A 270 -35.22 25.07 -19.30
C THR A 270 -33.76 25.29 -19.73
N PHE A 271 -32.81 24.46 -19.25
CA PHE A 271 -31.41 24.58 -19.69
C PHE A 271 -31.21 24.26 -21.18
N LEU A 272 -31.97 23.30 -21.73
CA LEU A 272 -31.92 22.94 -23.15
C LEU A 272 -32.63 23.96 -24.06
N GLU A 273 -33.46 24.83 -23.50
CA GLU A 273 -34.03 26.00 -24.19
C GLU A 273 -33.03 27.16 -24.21
N VAL A 274 -32.35 27.43 -23.10
CA VAL A 274 -31.37 28.53 -22.99
C VAL A 274 -30.07 28.23 -23.74
N GLU A 275 -29.55 27.00 -23.62
CA GLU A 275 -28.30 26.56 -24.25
C GLU A 275 -28.59 25.44 -25.26
N PRO A 276 -29.11 25.76 -26.47
CA PRO A 276 -29.47 24.75 -27.47
C PRO A 276 -28.27 23.94 -27.96
N ASP A 277 -27.05 24.48 -27.84
CA ASP A 277 -25.81 23.78 -28.20
C ASP A 277 -25.54 22.53 -27.35
N LEU A 278 -26.11 22.43 -26.14
CA LEU A 278 -26.04 21.22 -25.30
C LEU A 278 -26.81 20.03 -25.89
N ARG A 279 -27.64 20.24 -26.92
CA ARG A 279 -28.40 19.16 -27.58
C ARG A 279 -27.54 18.31 -28.50
N LYS A 280 -26.33 18.75 -28.86
CA LYS A 280 -25.41 17.96 -29.69
C LYS A 280 -24.84 16.85 -28.80
N PRO A 281 -25.28 15.59 -28.92
CA PRO A 281 -24.66 14.52 -28.14
C PRO A 281 -23.17 14.51 -28.47
N ASP A 282 -22.31 14.39 -27.45
CA ASP A 282 -20.89 14.09 -27.65
C ASP A 282 -20.83 12.86 -28.56
N ALA A 283 -20.55 13.06 -29.85
CA ALA A 283 -20.61 12.04 -30.90
C ALA A 283 -19.59 10.89 -30.67
N LYS A 284 -18.81 10.96 -29.60
CA LYS A 284 -17.70 10.07 -29.25
C LYS A 284 -18.09 8.89 -28.35
N HIS A 285 -19.34 8.78 -27.90
CA HIS A 285 -19.73 7.73 -26.93
C HIS A 285 -20.70 6.65 -27.45
N ARG A 286 -20.95 6.58 -28.76
CA ARG A 286 -22.03 5.72 -29.29
C ARG A 286 -21.63 4.33 -29.82
N ASP A 287 -20.35 4.01 -30.03
CA ASP A 287 -20.02 2.82 -30.85
C ASP A 287 -19.35 1.63 -30.17
N SER A 288 -19.13 1.62 -28.84
CA SER A 288 -18.39 0.51 -28.21
C SER A 288 -19.26 -0.61 -27.62
N ASN A 289 -20.56 -0.72 -27.93
CA ASN A 289 -21.37 -1.83 -27.35
C ASN A 289 -22.59 -2.30 -28.18
N SER A 290 -22.63 -2.08 -29.50
CA SER A 290 -23.79 -2.49 -30.33
C SER A 290 -23.51 -3.34 -31.57
N GLU A 291 -22.31 -3.88 -31.75
CA GLU A 291 -22.10 -4.94 -32.75
C GLU A 291 -22.05 -6.31 -32.06
N GLY A 292 -23.11 -7.10 -32.22
CA GLY A 292 -23.12 -8.52 -31.84
C GLY A 292 -24.32 -8.99 -31.00
N GLY A 293 -25.56 -8.68 -31.41
CA GLY A 293 -26.75 -9.22 -30.76
C GLY A 293 -27.85 -9.53 -31.77
N ILE A 294 -27.70 -10.65 -32.49
CA ILE A 294 -28.75 -11.22 -33.33
C ILE A 294 -29.98 -11.47 -32.45
N ALA A 295 -31.11 -10.86 -32.81
CA ALA A 295 -32.38 -11.03 -32.15
C ALA A 295 -32.85 -12.50 -32.27
N LEU A 296 -32.67 -13.29 -31.21
CA LEU A 296 -33.36 -14.55 -31.04
C LEU A 296 -34.74 -14.30 -30.43
N SER A 297 -35.76 -14.82 -31.11
CA SER A 297 -37.17 -14.80 -30.73
C SER A 297 -37.42 -15.29 -29.30
N PRO A 298 -38.48 -14.79 -28.63
CA PRO A 298 -38.81 -15.21 -27.28
C PRO A 298 -39.18 -16.70 -27.22
N PRO A 299 -38.69 -17.46 -26.21
CA PRO A 299 -38.98 -18.88 -26.10
C PRO A 299 -40.45 -19.11 -25.75
N LYS A 300 -41.05 -20.06 -26.47
CA LYS A 300 -42.41 -20.58 -26.26
C LYS A 300 -42.51 -21.17 -24.84
N VAL A 301 -43.48 -20.67 -24.09
CA VAL A 301 -43.89 -21.20 -22.79
C VAL A 301 -44.39 -22.65 -22.99
N ILE A 302 -43.62 -23.63 -22.49
CA ILE A 302 -44.04 -25.03 -22.43
C ILE A 302 -44.78 -25.25 -21.11
N SER A 303 -46.01 -25.72 -21.22
CA SER A 303 -46.91 -26.09 -20.13
C SER A 303 -46.36 -27.27 -19.33
N ARG A 304 -46.29 -27.08 -18.02
CA ARG A 304 -45.97 -28.09 -17.01
C ARG A 304 -47.09 -29.13 -16.97
N GLN A 305 -46.83 -30.35 -17.45
CA GLN A 305 -47.67 -31.52 -17.22
C GLN A 305 -47.17 -32.28 -15.99
N GLU A 306 -48.15 -32.72 -15.19
CA GLU A 306 -48.03 -33.51 -13.98
C GLU A 306 -47.56 -34.93 -14.30
N ILE A 307 -46.63 -35.46 -13.50
CA ILE A 307 -46.26 -36.88 -13.51
C ILE A 307 -46.40 -37.39 -12.08
N SER A 308 -47.32 -38.34 -11.91
CA SER A 308 -47.56 -39.14 -10.70
C SER A 308 -46.48 -40.24 -10.53
N PRO A 309 -46.30 -40.79 -9.32
CA PRO A 309 -45.22 -41.72 -9.02
C PRO A 309 -45.64 -43.19 -9.26
N SER A 310 -44.69 -44.02 -9.71
CA SER A 310 -44.81 -45.49 -9.68
C SER A 310 -43.63 -46.10 -8.94
N ASN A 311 -43.96 -47.07 -8.09
CA ASN A 311 -43.08 -47.86 -7.23
C ASN A 311 -42.29 -48.96 -7.98
N ASP A 312 -41.38 -49.55 -7.21
CA ASP A 312 -40.88 -50.96 -7.25
C ASP A 312 -39.47 -51.23 -7.83
N ASP A 313 -38.54 -51.41 -6.87
CA ASP A 313 -37.85 -52.68 -6.54
C ASP A 313 -36.94 -53.40 -7.57
N GLN A 314 -35.61 -53.41 -7.32
CA GLN A 314 -34.79 -54.57 -6.85
C GLN A 314 -33.27 -54.50 -7.18
N ALA A 315 -32.48 -54.75 -6.12
CA ALA A 315 -31.32 -55.67 -6.01
C ALA A 315 -29.98 -55.48 -6.79
N SER A 316 -28.95 -55.12 -5.99
CA SER A 316 -27.72 -55.92 -5.69
C SER A 316 -26.42 -55.83 -6.52
N THR A 317 -25.34 -55.49 -5.76
CA THR A 317 -23.92 -55.94 -5.79
C THR A 317 -22.93 -55.49 -6.89
N THR A 318 -21.87 -54.74 -6.52
CA THR A 318 -20.46 -55.21 -6.32
C THR A 318 -19.41 -54.07 -6.40
N VAL A 319 -18.80 -53.75 -5.25
CA VAL A 319 -17.36 -53.46 -4.96
C VAL A 319 -16.41 -53.00 -6.10
N LYS A 320 -15.82 -51.78 -6.04
CA LYS A 320 -14.45 -51.43 -5.53
C LYS A 320 -13.96 -50.03 -5.97
N SER A 321 -13.38 -49.29 -5.02
CA SER A 321 -12.19 -48.41 -5.15
C SER A 321 -12.18 -47.23 -6.13
N SER A 322 -12.19 -45.99 -5.63
CA SER A 322 -10.98 -45.14 -5.50
C SER A 322 -11.34 -43.74 -4.99
N GLU A 323 -10.41 -43.13 -4.27
CA GLU A 323 -10.49 -41.84 -3.60
C GLU A 323 -10.73 -40.69 -4.57
N ASP A 324 -11.79 -39.91 -4.33
CA ASP A 324 -12.10 -38.64 -5.00
C ASP A 324 -12.35 -37.57 -3.93
N TRP A 325 -11.47 -36.57 -3.88
CA TRP A 325 -11.52 -35.48 -2.90
C TRP A 325 -12.59 -34.47 -3.32
N GLY A 326 -13.75 -34.66 -2.71
CA GLY A 326 -14.97 -33.92 -2.95
C GLY A 326 -14.90 -32.41 -2.71
N GLY A 327 -15.61 -31.71 -3.58
CA GLY A 327 -15.98 -30.31 -3.46
C GLY A 327 -16.80 -30.02 -2.20
N CYS A 328 -16.54 -28.84 -1.65
CA CYS A 328 -17.16 -28.30 -0.46
C CYS A 328 -18.63 -27.93 -0.70
N LEU A 329 -19.54 -28.90 -0.52
CA LEU A 329 -20.94 -28.61 -0.20
C LEU A 329 -21.03 -28.48 1.34
N TRP A 330 -21.23 -27.28 1.85
CA TRP A 330 -21.50 -27.08 3.29
C TRP A 330 -22.96 -27.47 3.59
N PRO A 331 -23.24 -28.56 4.33
CA PRO A 331 -24.60 -28.87 4.72
C PRO A 331 -25.01 -27.95 5.88
N ILE A 332 -26.04 -27.13 5.64
CA ILE A 332 -26.73 -26.37 6.69
C ILE A 332 -27.44 -27.39 7.60
N LYS A 333 -26.84 -27.70 8.74
CA LYS A 333 -27.50 -28.46 9.81
C LYS A 333 -28.53 -27.56 10.50
N ILE A 334 -29.82 -27.83 10.25
CA ILE A 334 -30.91 -27.28 11.06
C ILE A 334 -30.82 -27.96 12.44
N GLY A 335 -30.18 -27.26 13.40
CA GLY A 335 -30.07 -27.73 14.77
C GLY A 335 -31.38 -27.51 15.52
N THR A 336 -31.98 -28.58 16.04
CA THR A 336 -33.12 -28.60 16.97
C THR A 336 -32.74 -28.18 18.41
N ARG A 337 -31.65 -27.43 18.59
CA ARG A 337 -31.22 -26.98 19.93
C ARG A 337 -31.96 -25.70 20.29
N GLU A 338 -32.53 -25.68 21.49
CA GLU A 338 -33.15 -24.46 22.02
C GLU A 338 -32.14 -23.31 22.01
N PRO A 339 -32.58 -22.09 21.62
CA PRO A 339 -31.70 -20.94 21.55
C PRO A 339 -31.13 -20.61 22.94
N PRO A 340 -29.85 -20.22 23.02
CA PRO A 340 -29.18 -19.91 24.28
C PRO A 340 -29.90 -18.78 25.03
N SER A 341 -29.81 -18.83 26.37
CA SER A 341 -30.59 -18.01 27.31
C SER A 341 -30.53 -16.49 27.09
N TRP A 342 -29.48 -15.98 26.44
CA TRP A 342 -29.37 -14.57 26.09
C TRP A 342 -30.28 -14.13 24.93
N GLY A 343 -30.83 -15.06 24.14
CA GLY A 343 -31.77 -14.80 23.05
C GLY A 343 -33.24 -14.66 23.48
N LYS A 344 -33.56 -14.89 24.76
CA LYS A 344 -34.92 -14.71 25.29
C LYS A 344 -35.10 -13.25 25.73
N HIS A 345 -35.49 -12.38 24.80
CA HIS A 345 -35.99 -11.05 25.16
C HIS A 345 -37.27 -11.21 26.01
N GLN A 346 -37.13 -11.11 27.33
CA GLN A 346 -38.25 -10.93 28.23
C GLN A 346 -38.96 -9.61 27.89
N LYS A 347 -40.17 -9.70 27.34
CA LYS A 347 -41.13 -8.60 27.40
C LYS A 347 -41.44 -8.38 28.88
N ARG A 348 -40.99 -7.25 29.44
CA ARG A 348 -41.37 -6.84 30.80
C ARG A 348 -42.90 -6.73 30.89
N PRO A 349 -43.55 -7.33 31.89
CA PRO A 349 -44.93 -7.03 32.21
C PRO A 349 -45.06 -5.57 32.66
N LEU A 350 -46.08 -4.89 32.16
CA LEU A 350 -46.57 -3.63 32.70
C LEU A 350 -47.14 -3.92 34.09
N GLU A 351 -46.37 -3.62 35.13
CA GLU A 351 -46.84 -3.61 36.51
C GLU A 351 -47.06 -2.16 36.94
N ASN A 352 -48.29 -1.90 37.36
CA ASN A 352 -48.79 -0.63 37.85
C ASN A 352 -47.92 -0.13 39.01
N GLN A 353 -47.35 1.06 38.87
CA GLN A 353 -46.90 1.85 40.01
C GLN A 353 -47.61 3.18 40.01
N GLU A 354 -48.37 3.35 41.10
CA GLU A 354 -49.10 4.54 41.49
C GLU A 354 -48.19 5.77 41.53
N ILE A 355 -48.67 6.81 40.86
CA ILE A 355 -48.70 8.21 41.28
C ILE A 355 -47.72 8.57 42.41
N ASN A 356 -46.64 9.25 42.05
CA ASN A 356 -46.14 10.31 42.91
C ASN A 356 -45.86 11.56 42.07
N GLU A 357 -46.63 12.59 42.39
CA GLU A 357 -46.62 13.90 41.77
C GLU A 357 -45.32 14.67 42.10
N THR A 358 -45.12 15.75 41.36
CA THR A 358 -44.13 16.82 41.57
C THR A 358 -42.73 16.61 41.00
N SER A 359 -42.55 17.00 39.73
CA SER A 359 -41.41 17.82 39.27
C SER A 359 -41.59 18.26 37.81
N LYS A 360 -42.49 19.21 37.57
CA LYS A 360 -42.48 20.02 36.34
C LYS A 360 -41.39 21.10 36.50
N ARG A 361 -40.22 20.90 35.89
CA ARG A 361 -39.28 22.01 35.66
C ARG A 361 -39.77 22.82 34.46
N ALA A 362 -40.39 23.95 34.78
CA ALA A 362 -40.63 25.04 33.85
C ALA A 362 -39.29 25.57 33.31
N ARG A 363 -39.18 25.68 31.99
CA ARG A 363 -38.15 26.51 31.34
C ARG A 363 -38.63 27.95 31.40
N THR A 364 -38.05 28.75 32.30
CA THR A 364 -38.14 30.21 32.24
C THR A 364 -36.96 30.73 31.44
N ASN A 365 -37.27 31.28 30.26
CA ASN A 365 -36.47 32.30 29.62
C ASN A 365 -36.47 33.54 30.53
N SER A 366 -35.30 34.04 30.89
CA SER A 366 -35.17 35.38 31.44
C SER A 366 -33.94 36.05 30.84
N ASP A 367 -34.24 37.09 30.08
CA ASP A 367 -33.34 38.12 29.58
C ASP A 367 -32.34 38.56 30.65
N THR A 368 -31.07 38.67 30.27
CA THR A 368 -30.09 39.48 31.02
C THR A 368 -29.59 40.59 30.11
N LYS A 369 -30.04 41.78 30.48
CA LYS A 369 -29.61 43.09 30.02
C LYS A 369 -28.09 43.25 30.16
N LEU A 370 -27.54 43.88 29.12
CA LEU A 370 -26.50 44.91 29.15
C LEU A 370 -26.18 45.43 30.56
N ASP A 371 -24.92 45.31 30.97
CA ASP A 371 -24.28 46.40 31.69
C ASP A 371 -22.80 46.57 31.36
N LYS A 372 -22.41 47.84 31.45
CA LYS A 372 -21.19 48.46 30.95
C LYS A 372 -19.99 48.25 31.88
N SER A 373 -18.83 48.59 31.32
CA SER A 373 -17.62 49.11 31.96
C SER A 373 -16.65 48.11 32.62
N ASN A 374 -15.48 47.97 31.98
CA ASN A 374 -14.12 48.03 32.53
C ASN A 374 -13.20 47.54 31.39
N GLY A 375 -12.42 48.37 30.70
CA GLY A 375 -11.47 49.31 31.27
C GLY A 375 -10.18 48.57 31.58
N ASN A 376 -9.36 48.26 30.57
CA ASN A 376 -7.97 47.86 30.79
C ASN A 376 -7.06 48.38 29.66
N PRO A 377 -5.89 48.96 29.99
CA PRO A 377 -5.15 49.82 29.08
C PRO A 377 -4.15 49.06 28.22
N MET A 378 -4.08 49.54 26.99
CA MET A 378 -3.11 49.23 25.95
C MET A 378 -1.72 49.66 26.42
N LYS A 379 -0.81 48.71 26.65
CA LYS A 379 0.62 49.00 26.81
C LYS A 379 1.26 49.12 25.43
N SER A 380 1.50 50.36 25.03
CA SER A 380 2.48 50.74 24.03
C SER A 380 3.87 50.33 24.50
N ILE A 381 4.54 49.45 23.73
CA ILE A 381 5.98 49.25 23.82
C ILE A 381 6.58 50.04 22.66
N GLU A 382 7.13 51.21 23.01
CA GLU A 382 8.18 51.88 22.25
C GLU A 382 9.39 50.93 22.16
N ASN A 383 9.91 50.72 20.95
CA ASN A 383 11.30 50.33 20.78
C ASN A 383 11.90 51.24 19.71
N GLN A 384 12.72 52.17 20.21
CA GLN A 384 13.61 53.01 19.43
C GLN A 384 14.94 52.27 19.17
N HIS A 385 15.53 52.60 18.02
CA HIS A 385 16.94 52.51 17.65
C HIS A 385 17.65 51.14 17.58
N ASN A 386 18.04 50.76 16.35
CA ASN A 386 19.46 50.70 15.97
C ASN A 386 19.62 50.60 14.45
N THR A 387 19.93 51.75 13.84
CA THR A 387 20.65 51.88 12.57
C THR A 387 22.14 51.80 12.87
N THR A 388 22.88 50.91 12.19
CA THR A 388 24.27 51.06 11.68
C THR A 388 24.79 49.68 11.31
N ALA A 389 25.16 49.47 10.04
CA ALA A 389 26.45 48.92 9.60
C ALA A 389 26.32 48.38 8.18
N ASP A 390 26.78 49.21 7.24
CA ASP A 390 27.20 48.83 5.91
C ASP A 390 28.20 47.67 5.97
N GLY A 391 27.89 46.58 5.28
CA GLY A 391 28.80 45.48 4.99
C GLY A 391 28.85 45.29 3.48
N GLN A 392 29.87 45.88 2.86
CA GLN A 392 30.26 45.64 1.48
C GLN A 392 30.44 44.14 1.23
N ILE A 393 29.70 43.58 0.28
CA ILE A 393 30.01 42.28 -0.30
C ILE A 393 30.80 42.58 -1.58
N GLU A 394 32.11 42.33 -1.51
CA GLU A 394 32.98 42.28 -2.68
C GLU A 394 32.48 41.19 -3.63
N TYR A 395 32.17 41.61 -4.85
CA TYR A 395 32.07 40.71 -6.00
C TYR A 395 33.50 40.32 -6.38
N MET A 396 33.90 39.09 -6.08
CA MET A 396 35.00 38.45 -6.78
C MET A 396 34.49 37.98 -8.14
N GLU A 397 35.00 38.64 -9.19
CA GLU A 397 35.00 38.15 -10.56
C GLU A 397 35.88 36.90 -10.61
N ASP A 398 35.31 35.75 -10.97
CA ASP A 398 36.10 34.61 -11.44
C ASP A 398 35.81 34.35 -12.91
N GLU A 399 36.93 34.31 -13.62
CA GLU A 399 37.10 34.28 -15.05
C GLU A 399 36.53 33.03 -15.72
N GLN A 400 36.11 33.30 -16.94
CA GLN A 400 35.91 32.41 -18.08
C GLN A 400 36.81 31.15 -18.09
N LEU A 401 36.20 29.97 -18.06
CA LEU A 401 36.68 28.82 -18.83
C LEU A 401 35.54 28.22 -19.63
N ASN A 402 35.66 28.44 -20.94
CA ASN A 402 34.78 28.01 -22.00
C ASN A 402 35.35 26.69 -22.53
N GLU A 403 34.79 25.55 -22.11
CA GLU A 403 35.05 24.26 -22.76
C GLU A 403 33.73 23.62 -23.21
N THR A 404 33.53 23.69 -24.52
CA THR A 404 32.56 22.91 -25.29
C THR A 404 32.80 21.42 -25.07
N ARG A 405 31.94 20.76 -24.30
CA ARG A 405 31.92 19.30 -24.19
C ARG A 405 30.61 18.77 -24.80
N SER A 406 30.75 18.18 -25.99
CA SER A 406 29.70 17.43 -26.68
C SER A 406 29.18 16.28 -25.82
N PRO A 407 27.89 15.92 -25.89
CA PRO A 407 27.34 14.79 -25.16
C PRO A 407 27.81 13.48 -25.81
N SER A 408 28.72 12.79 -25.12
CA SER A 408 29.09 11.40 -25.40
C SER A 408 27.96 10.49 -24.92
N SER A 409 27.35 9.76 -25.87
CA SER A 409 26.43 8.65 -25.62
C SER A 409 27.12 7.57 -24.79
N ALA A 410 26.76 7.46 -23.52
CA ALA A 410 27.10 6.31 -22.70
C ALA A 410 26.13 5.18 -23.05
N GLU A 411 26.55 4.30 -23.96
CA GLU A 411 25.93 2.98 -24.11
C GLU A 411 26.28 2.18 -22.85
N GLU A 412 25.28 1.90 -22.01
CA GLU A 412 25.42 0.99 -20.88
C GLU A 412 25.64 -0.43 -21.43
N GLU A 413 26.87 -0.92 -21.29
CA GLU A 413 27.30 -2.25 -21.70
C GLU A 413 26.62 -3.30 -20.79
N TYR A 414 25.61 -3.99 -21.33
CA TYR A 414 24.95 -5.10 -20.65
C TYR A 414 25.89 -6.31 -20.56
N PRO A 415 25.82 -7.12 -19.48
CA PRO A 415 26.61 -8.34 -19.38
C PRO A 415 26.26 -9.28 -20.53
N TYR A 416 27.24 -9.53 -21.40
CA TYR A 416 27.16 -10.47 -22.51
C TYR A 416 26.83 -11.86 -21.96
N LEU A 417 25.59 -12.32 -22.19
CA LEU A 417 25.19 -13.71 -22.01
C LEU A 417 25.97 -14.52 -23.04
N GLY A 418 26.84 -15.43 -22.58
CA GLY A 418 27.73 -16.20 -23.46
C GLY A 418 26.97 -16.94 -24.57
N GLU A 419 27.65 -17.19 -25.70
CA GLU A 419 27.06 -17.78 -26.92
C GLU A 419 26.26 -19.06 -26.64
N GLU A 420 26.71 -19.92 -25.71
CA GLU A 420 25.99 -21.14 -25.31
C GLU A 420 24.60 -20.85 -24.71
N THR A 421 24.44 -19.73 -24.01
CA THR A 421 23.15 -19.34 -23.42
C THR A 421 22.21 -18.78 -24.49
N GLN A 422 22.76 -18.07 -25.49
CA GLN A 422 21.98 -17.58 -26.63
C GLN A 422 21.51 -18.74 -27.52
N GLU A 423 22.37 -19.72 -27.82
CA GLU A 423 22.00 -20.89 -28.61
C GLU A 423 20.92 -21.74 -27.92
N PHE A 424 21.02 -21.95 -26.60
CA PHE A 424 19.99 -22.66 -25.83
C PHE A 424 18.63 -21.94 -25.87
N LEU A 425 18.64 -20.61 -25.81
CA LEU A 425 17.43 -19.79 -25.88
C LEU A 425 16.82 -19.78 -27.29
N GLU A 426 17.63 -19.72 -28.34
CA GLU A 426 17.15 -19.84 -29.73
C GLU A 426 16.58 -21.23 -30.01
N ALA A 427 17.23 -22.29 -29.50
CA ALA A 427 16.71 -23.65 -29.60
C ALA A 427 15.38 -23.80 -28.86
N SER A 428 15.25 -23.19 -27.67
CA SER A 428 13.99 -23.16 -26.91
C SER A 428 12.89 -22.40 -27.67
N ARG A 429 13.20 -21.24 -28.27
CA ARG A 429 12.27 -20.49 -29.14
C ARG A 429 11.83 -21.30 -30.36
N GLN A 430 12.74 -22.04 -31.00
CA GLN A 430 12.41 -22.90 -32.14
C GLN A 430 11.55 -24.11 -31.75
N MET A 431 11.75 -24.68 -30.55
CA MET A 431 10.92 -25.77 -30.03
C MET A 431 9.50 -25.29 -29.68
N LEU A 432 9.36 -24.11 -29.08
CA LEU A 432 8.08 -23.47 -28.79
C LEU A 432 7.25 -23.20 -30.07
N ASN A 433 7.89 -22.72 -31.13
CA ASN A 433 7.24 -22.51 -32.43
C ASN A 433 6.76 -23.81 -33.12
N ARG A 434 7.18 -24.99 -32.63
CA ARG A 434 6.78 -26.30 -33.17
C ARG A 434 5.62 -26.97 -32.41
N GLY A 435 5.05 -26.33 -31.38
CA GLY A 435 3.84 -26.81 -30.72
C GLY A 435 3.99 -28.13 -29.95
N LEU A 436 5.20 -28.53 -29.57
CA LEU A 436 5.48 -29.71 -28.75
C LEU A 436 5.64 -29.27 -27.28
N MET A 437 4.58 -29.39 -26.47
CA MET A 437 4.54 -28.92 -25.09
C MET A 437 4.91 -29.99 -24.05
N PHE A 438 5.83 -29.59 -23.16
CA PHE A 438 5.85 -29.96 -21.74
C PHE A 438 5.53 -28.69 -20.92
N ASP A 439 4.81 -28.84 -19.81
CA ASP A 439 4.19 -27.77 -19.00
C ASP A 439 5.11 -26.68 -18.40
N GLU A 440 6.44 -26.77 -18.53
CA GLU A 440 7.38 -25.81 -17.91
C GLU A 440 8.38 -25.15 -18.88
N GLY A 441 8.33 -25.46 -20.18
CA GLY A 441 9.35 -25.00 -21.14
C GLY A 441 9.42 -23.49 -21.42
N TYR A 442 8.40 -22.73 -21.04
CA TYR A 442 8.30 -21.29 -21.33
C TYR A 442 8.86 -20.38 -20.21
N LYS A 443 9.03 -20.90 -18.99
CA LYS A 443 9.50 -20.11 -17.82
C LYS A 443 10.83 -19.38 -18.06
N PRO A 444 11.87 -19.98 -18.67
CA PRO A 444 13.12 -19.27 -18.93
C PRO A 444 12.95 -18.04 -19.83
N VAL A 445 12.03 -18.12 -20.81
CA VAL A 445 11.74 -17.02 -21.75
C VAL A 445 10.97 -15.90 -21.04
N LEU A 446 10.01 -16.23 -20.16
CA LEU A 446 9.30 -15.23 -19.36
C LEU A 446 10.24 -14.51 -18.38
N ILE A 447 11.19 -15.22 -17.76
CA ILE A 447 12.24 -14.61 -16.92
C ILE A 447 13.09 -13.63 -17.73
N GLN A 448 13.41 -13.96 -18.98
CA GLN A 448 14.15 -13.07 -19.86
C GLN A 448 13.35 -11.80 -20.17
N ILE A 449 12.06 -11.92 -20.53
CA ILE A 449 11.18 -10.77 -20.78
C ILE A 449 11.08 -9.90 -19.52
N ALA A 450 10.84 -10.50 -18.35
CA ALA A 450 10.76 -9.80 -17.07
C ALA A 450 12.06 -9.03 -16.78
N THR A 451 13.22 -9.66 -16.97
CA THR A 451 14.53 -9.05 -16.74
C THR A 451 14.83 -7.93 -17.75
N GLN A 452 14.57 -8.19 -19.04
CA GLN A 452 14.87 -7.27 -20.14
C GLN A 452 14.06 -5.97 -20.02
N TYR A 453 12.77 -6.06 -19.71
CA TYR A 453 11.88 -4.90 -19.63
C TYR A 453 11.70 -4.36 -18.19
N ARG A 454 12.34 -4.99 -17.19
CA ARG A 454 12.31 -4.66 -15.75
C ARG A 454 10.90 -4.72 -15.14
N PHE A 455 10.20 -5.84 -15.35
CA PHE A 455 8.91 -6.18 -14.74
C PHE A 455 9.04 -7.42 -13.83
N LEU A 456 8.04 -7.68 -12.98
CA LEU A 456 8.04 -8.89 -12.15
C LEU A 456 7.67 -10.12 -12.98
N LEU A 457 8.25 -11.28 -12.65
CA LEU A 457 7.92 -12.53 -13.34
C LEU A 457 6.42 -12.82 -13.25
N ASP A 458 5.80 -12.63 -12.09
CA ASP A 458 4.37 -12.84 -11.88
C ASP A 458 3.50 -11.96 -12.80
N GLU A 459 3.89 -10.71 -13.04
CA GLU A 459 3.19 -9.79 -13.95
C GLU A 459 3.31 -10.28 -15.41
N VAL A 460 4.50 -10.77 -15.78
CA VAL A 460 4.75 -11.32 -17.11
C VAL A 460 4.01 -12.65 -17.33
N GLU A 461 3.92 -13.50 -16.30
CA GLU A 461 3.16 -14.75 -16.32
C GLU A 461 1.65 -14.52 -16.41
N GLU A 462 1.10 -13.56 -15.66
CA GLU A 462 -0.32 -13.20 -15.72
C GLU A 462 -0.68 -12.69 -17.12
N GLU A 463 0.17 -11.83 -17.69
CA GLU A 463 -0.05 -11.28 -19.02
C GLU A 463 0.13 -12.33 -20.13
N PHE A 464 1.09 -13.24 -19.97
CA PHE A 464 1.26 -14.40 -20.85
C PHE A 464 0.01 -15.28 -20.87
N GLN A 465 -0.58 -15.56 -19.70
CA GLN A 465 -1.85 -16.29 -19.59
C GLN A 465 -3.01 -15.50 -20.20
N ARG A 466 -3.03 -14.17 -20.05
CA ARG A 466 -4.05 -13.28 -20.63
C ARG A 466 -4.02 -13.25 -22.16
N LEU A 467 -2.84 -13.46 -22.75
CA LEU A 467 -2.60 -13.48 -24.19
C LEU A 467 -2.59 -14.92 -24.76
N ASP A 468 -3.33 -15.83 -24.14
CA ASP A 468 -3.49 -17.23 -24.55
C ASP A 468 -2.16 -17.99 -24.73
N GLY A 469 -1.12 -17.60 -24.00
CA GLY A 469 0.21 -18.21 -24.08
C GLY A 469 1.04 -17.77 -25.29
N ASP A 470 0.75 -16.61 -25.90
CA ASP A 470 1.57 -16.05 -26.97
C ASP A 470 2.77 -15.26 -26.40
N LEU A 471 3.97 -15.85 -26.52
CA LEU A 471 5.24 -15.25 -26.08
C LEU A 471 5.57 -13.96 -26.82
N GLN A 472 5.30 -13.87 -28.12
CA GLN A 472 5.63 -12.69 -28.92
C GLN A 472 4.71 -11.53 -28.56
N ALA A 473 3.41 -11.80 -28.42
CA ALA A 473 2.47 -10.78 -27.97
C ALA A 473 2.82 -10.26 -26.57
N THR A 474 3.22 -11.15 -25.67
CA THR A 474 3.69 -10.80 -24.31
C THR A 474 4.93 -9.91 -24.36
N GLU A 475 5.93 -10.27 -25.17
CA GLU A 475 7.16 -9.47 -25.33
C GLU A 475 6.88 -8.07 -25.88
N VAL A 476 6.05 -7.97 -26.93
CA VAL A 476 5.65 -6.69 -27.53
C VAL A 476 4.90 -5.82 -26.52
N HIS A 477 4.00 -6.41 -25.73
CA HIS A 477 3.24 -5.69 -24.71
C HIS A 477 4.15 -5.02 -23.66
N PHE A 478 5.10 -5.77 -23.09
CA PHE A 478 6.01 -5.21 -22.08
C PHE A 478 7.00 -4.20 -22.67
N LYS A 479 7.39 -4.36 -23.93
CA LYS A 479 8.18 -3.37 -24.66
C LYS A 479 7.43 -2.03 -24.79
N GLU A 480 6.17 -2.07 -25.21
CA GLU A 480 5.33 -0.86 -25.34
C GLU A 480 5.12 -0.15 -24.01
N ILE A 481 4.84 -0.89 -22.92
CA ILE A 481 4.72 -0.30 -21.58
C ILE A 481 6.03 0.39 -21.18
N ARG A 482 7.18 -0.24 -21.46
CA ARG A 482 8.48 0.33 -21.09
C ARG A 482 8.79 1.61 -21.85
N GLU A 483 8.49 1.64 -23.15
CA GLU A 483 8.63 2.85 -23.98
C GLU A 483 7.72 3.98 -23.45
N TYR A 484 6.47 3.66 -23.11
CA TYR A 484 5.53 4.61 -22.54
C TYR A 484 6.01 5.21 -21.20
N ILE A 485 6.51 4.38 -20.28
CA ILE A 485 7.07 4.84 -19.00
C ILE A 485 8.26 5.78 -19.24
N SER A 486 9.10 5.44 -20.22
CA SER A 486 10.30 6.22 -20.56
C SER A 486 9.94 7.60 -21.13
N GLN A 487 8.95 7.68 -22.03
CA GLN A 487 8.43 8.93 -22.57
C GLN A 487 7.85 9.84 -21.47
N LYS A 488 7.05 9.28 -20.55
CA LYS A 488 6.47 10.05 -19.44
C LYS A 488 7.50 10.61 -18.47
N ARG A 489 8.65 9.96 -18.31
CA ARG A 489 9.75 10.46 -17.47
C ARG A 489 10.47 11.65 -18.11
N LEU A 490 10.55 11.72 -19.44
CA LEU A 490 11.19 12.83 -20.16
C LEU A 490 10.33 14.11 -20.15
N THR A 491 9.01 13.99 -19.99
CA THR A 491 8.08 15.12 -19.98
C THR A 491 7.88 15.76 -18.59
N LYS A 492 8.52 15.23 -17.55
CA LYS A 492 8.51 15.77 -16.18
C LYS A 492 9.88 16.31 -15.85
#